data_AF-A0A813J9R8-F1
#
_entry.id   AF-A0A813J9R8-F1
#
_cell.length_a   1.000
_cell.length_b   1.000
_cell.length_c   1.000
_cell.angle_alpha   90.00
_cell.angle_beta   90.00
_cell.angle_gamma   90.00
#
_symmetry.space_group_name_H-M   'P 1'
#
loop_
_entity.id
_entity.type
_entity.pdbx_description
1 polymer ?
#
loop_
_entity_poly.entity_id
_entity_poly.type
_entity_poly.pdbx_seq_one_letter_code
_entity_poly.pdbx_strand_id
1 'polypeptide(L)'
;SPRIFLGSKVRQAGGKLNKSSPLARTMSAFPWKLLEVVKLLDDRAAADLRRQEAEVLLSRISRAVGLDDTRRDFTCFIHKLFYPSKSKPQDSSSDSQVPSARIHVTSILEKLFHLSEGAVRRGMDQLKELKCSVADLEQRTALLREAFPFQGYIQKVEERGISHEQLVRVETFAATHCPSWHDIRAAEDTLSMDTLNLYQLTPWCIKPATNERNCSMVELFSDSPCLPTNFCSHWWGEPLRDFVACIGRHCAVRQLCFRSTFYWICAYANRQHALSEELNDDPTQTSFYKAMCLADCLLLILDNVGPAMPFTRVWCAYELFMALIDEDRKKKPLLLDTVAHTKAGTFVLTDGFTDAEAKVRDAGFPAEAEACKSLRELCFPIHVLEKGMHLRLQEAQASEEADRRHILNSVVGKQLHELDGEPPLEHANYTEVNARLGSRFALACFRPAIMKGSARRLGVARALQADRWQRELVLDIDKWPKERQATAFEVFVAGLPEGLKHLMLAWREFAADSNLVALAERLPISLQQLLLKFNGCEEISDAG
;
A
#
# COMPACT_ATOMS: atom_id res chain seq x y z
N SER A 1 -33.12 -24.62 14.50
CA SER A 1 -31.74 -25.14 14.64
C SER A 1 -31.51 -26.45 13.87
N PRO A 2 -31.00 -26.39 12.62
CA PRO A 2 -30.72 -27.57 11.80
C PRO A 2 -29.40 -28.29 12.16
N ARG A 3 -28.57 -27.67 13.02
CA ARG A 3 -27.22 -28.18 13.37
C ARG A 3 -27.22 -29.44 14.23
N ILE A 4 -28.31 -29.77 14.93
CA ILE A 4 -28.35 -30.88 15.91
C ILE A 4 -28.82 -32.20 15.26
N PHE A 5 -29.61 -32.14 14.18
CA PHE A 5 -30.21 -33.33 13.56
C PHE A 5 -29.28 -34.07 12.56
N LEU A 6 -28.33 -33.35 11.94
CA LEU A 6 -27.33 -33.97 11.06
C LEU A 6 -26.15 -34.56 11.84
N GLY A 7 -25.76 -33.96 12.95
CA GLY A 7 -24.68 -34.47 13.81
C GLY A 7 -25.02 -35.82 14.48
N SER A 8 -26.29 -36.07 14.78
CA SER A 8 -26.73 -37.33 15.42
C SER A 8 -26.76 -38.51 14.43
N LYS A 9 -27.16 -38.29 13.18
CA LYS A 9 -27.16 -39.34 12.13
C LYS A 9 -25.75 -39.72 11.67
N VAL A 10 -24.83 -38.75 11.58
CA VAL A 10 -23.41 -39.02 11.23
C VAL A 10 -22.71 -39.80 12.35
N ARG A 11 -23.00 -39.50 13.64
CA ARG A 11 -22.48 -40.28 14.77
C ARG A 11 -23.07 -41.69 14.85
N GLN A 12 -24.36 -41.88 14.54
CA GLN A 12 -24.96 -43.22 14.48
C GLN A 12 -24.40 -44.07 13.34
N ALA A 13 -24.03 -43.46 12.20
CA ALA A 13 -23.45 -44.16 11.07
C ALA A 13 -21.95 -44.51 11.29
N GLY A 14 -21.20 -43.63 11.98
CA GLY A 14 -19.80 -43.90 12.36
C GLY A 14 -19.63 -44.96 13.44
N GLY A 15 -20.65 -45.20 14.28
CA GLY A 15 -20.60 -46.17 15.38
C GLY A 15 -20.59 -47.65 14.98
N LYS A 16 -20.78 -47.97 13.69
CA LYS A 16 -20.75 -49.35 13.15
C LYS A 16 -19.49 -49.69 12.34
N LEU A 17 -18.54 -48.77 12.25
CA LEU A 17 -17.27 -49.01 11.56
C LEU A 17 -16.22 -49.50 12.55
N ASN A 18 -15.53 -50.58 12.19
CA ASN A 18 -14.45 -51.17 12.98
C ASN A 18 -13.37 -50.12 13.26
N LYS A 19 -13.07 -49.85 14.54
CA LYS A 19 -12.19 -48.74 14.98
C LYS A 19 -10.73 -48.87 14.52
N SER A 20 -10.36 -50.01 13.94
CA SER A 20 -9.05 -50.26 13.34
C SER A 20 -9.00 -50.00 11.82
N SER A 21 -10.10 -49.61 11.17
CA SER A 21 -10.08 -49.38 9.73
C SER A 21 -9.40 -48.03 9.38
N PRO A 22 -8.63 -47.96 8.28
CA PRO A 22 -8.04 -46.71 7.78
C PRO A 22 -9.09 -45.60 7.60
N LEU A 23 -10.31 -45.98 7.22
CA LEU A 23 -11.45 -45.08 7.03
C LEU A 23 -11.83 -44.32 8.32
N ALA A 24 -11.75 -44.96 9.49
CA ALA A 24 -12.08 -44.34 10.77
C ALA A 24 -11.07 -43.25 11.19
N ARG A 25 -9.79 -43.39 10.79
CA ARG A 25 -8.73 -42.38 11.03
C ARG A 25 -8.82 -41.20 10.07
N THR A 26 -9.23 -41.45 8.82
CA THR A 26 -9.42 -40.39 7.82
C THR A 26 -10.66 -39.53 8.11
N MET A 27 -11.73 -40.13 8.63
CA MET A 27 -12.96 -39.40 8.95
C MET A 27 -12.85 -38.45 10.15
N SER A 28 -11.91 -38.65 11.08
CA SER A 28 -11.64 -37.69 12.15
C SER A 28 -10.91 -36.42 11.69
N ALA A 29 -10.21 -36.48 10.54
CA ALA A 29 -9.39 -35.36 10.05
C ALA A 29 -10.12 -34.41 9.09
N PHE A 30 -11.27 -34.80 8.53
CA PHE A 30 -11.97 -34.05 7.47
C PHE A 30 -13.48 -33.72 7.67
N PRO A 31 -14.03 -33.47 8.88
CA PRO A 31 -15.48 -33.28 9.02
C PRO A 31 -16.04 -32.02 8.35
N TRP A 32 -15.24 -30.97 8.16
CA TRP A 32 -15.75 -29.64 7.78
C TRP A 32 -15.80 -29.39 6.26
N LYS A 33 -14.88 -29.98 5.48
CA LYS A 33 -14.83 -29.81 4.01
C LYS A 33 -15.95 -30.57 3.28
N LEU A 34 -16.39 -31.71 3.81
CA LEU A 34 -17.51 -32.48 3.26
C LEU A 34 -18.86 -31.75 3.43
N LEU A 35 -18.99 -30.93 4.48
CA LEU A 35 -20.19 -30.13 4.76
C LEU A 35 -20.35 -28.96 3.77
N GLU A 36 -19.27 -28.42 3.20
CA GLU A 36 -19.34 -27.40 2.14
C GLU A 36 -19.78 -27.99 0.79
N VAL A 37 -19.31 -29.19 0.46
CA VAL A 37 -19.74 -29.91 -0.75
C VAL A 37 -21.23 -30.24 -0.66
N VAL A 38 -21.73 -30.61 0.52
CA VAL A 38 -23.16 -30.86 0.75
C VAL A 38 -24.00 -29.58 0.68
N LYS A 39 -23.46 -28.42 1.10
CA LYS A 39 -24.15 -27.13 0.95
C LYS A 39 -24.28 -26.67 -0.51
N LEU A 40 -23.33 -27.03 -1.37
CA LEU A 40 -23.38 -26.73 -2.81
C LEU A 40 -24.49 -27.49 -3.58
N LEU A 41 -25.07 -28.52 -2.97
CA LEU A 41 -26.03 -29.43 -3.60
C LEU A 41 -27.51 -29.15 -3.25
N ASP A 42 -27.79 -28.18 -2.37
CA ASP A 42 -29.13 -27.97 -1.80
C ASP A 42 -30.02 -27.04 -2.66
N ASP A 43 -30.18 -27.37 -3.95
CA ASP A 43 -31.24 -26.78 -4.76
C ASP A 43 -31.81 -27.80 -5.77
N ARG A 44 -33.11 -28.09 -5.65
CA ARG A 44 -33.75 -29.28 -6.23
C ARG A 44 -33.83 -29.30 -7.76
N ALA A 45 -33.68 -28.15 -8.42
CA ALA A 45 -33.72 -28.05 -9.88
C ALA A 45 -32.39 -28.43 -10.57
N ALA A 46 -31.26 -28.39 -9.85
CA ALA A 46 -29.94 -28.69 -10.41
C ALA A 46 -29.31 -29.96 -9.79
N ALA A 47 -30.15 -30.90 -9.33
CA ALA A 47 -29.73 -32.13 -8.65
C ALA A 47 -29.08 -33.16 -9.60
N ASP A 48 -29.54 -33.29 -10.85
CA ASP A 48 -29.02 -34.34 -11.74
C ASP A 48 -27.70 -33.96 -12.44
N LEU A 49 -27.48 -32.68 -12.72
CA LEU A 49 -26.23 -32.18 -13.30
C LEU A 49 -25.09 -32.24 -12.28
N ARG A 50 -25.36 -31.80 -11.04
CA ARG A 50 -24.38 -31.74 -9.94
C ARG A 50 -24.03 -33.11 -9.35
N ARG A 51 -24.88 -34.11 -9.57
CA ARG A 51 -24.68 -35.50 -9.12
C ARG A 51 -23.56 -36.21 -9.88
N GLN A 52 -23.48 -36.04 -11.20
CA GLN A 52 -22.37 -36.60 -11.98
C GLN A 52 -21.05 -35.87 -11.71
N GLU A 53 -21.09 -34.56 -11.49
CA GLU A 53 -19.93 -33.74 -11.15
C GLU A 53 -19.34 -34.13 -9.78
N ALA A 54 -20.20 -34.39 -8.79
CA ALA A 54 -19.78 -34.89 -7.48
C ALA A 54 -19.18 -36.30 -7.53
N GLU A 55 -19.72 -37.21 -8.35
CA GLU A 55 -19.18 -38.57 -8.52
C GLU A 55 -17.77 -38.58 -9.15
N VAL A 56 -17.50 -37.67 -10.08
CA VAL A 56 -16.18 -37.51 -10.70
C VAL A 56 -15.18 -36.88 -9.73
N LEU A 57 -15.58 -35.87 -8.96
CA LEU A 57 -14.73 -35.22 -7.95
C LEU A 57 -14.34 -36.22 -6.84
N LEU A 58 -15.29 -37.04 -6.38
CA LEU A 58 -15.05 -38.08 -5.38
C LEU A 58 -14.15 -39.21 -5.91
N SER A 59 -14.32 -39.60 -7.18
CA SER A 59 -13.45 -40.59 -7.86
C SER A 59 -11.99 -40.12 -7.98
N ARG A 60 -11.76 -38.81 -8.08
CA ARG A 60 -10.44 -38.20 -8.15
C ARG A 60 -9.80 -38.01 -6.78
N ILE A 61 -10.58 -37.62 -5.77
CA ILE A 61 -10.13 -37.57 -4.38
C ILE A 61 -9.72 -38.98 -3.93
N SER A 62 -10.52 -40.02 -4.21
CA SER A 62 -10.20 -41.42 -3.84
C SER A 62 -8.85 -41.91 -4.39
N ARG A 63 -8.51 -41.50 -5.62
CA ARG A 63 -7.21 -41.82 -6.25
C ARG A 63 -6.06 -41.01 -5.67
N ALA A 64 -6.28 -39.74 -5.32
CA ALA A 64 -5.25 -38.87 -4.76
C ALA A 64 -4.81 -39.28 -3.33
N VAL A 65 -5.67 -39.96 -2.57
CA VAL A 65 -5.34 -40.48 -1.22
C VAL A 65 -4.97 -41.97 -1.17
N GLY A 66 -4.82 -42.64 -2.32
CA GLY A 66 -4.34 -44.04 -2.38
C GLY A 66 -5.29 -45.06 -1.73
N LEU A 67 -6.60 -44.82 -1.79
CA LEU A 67 -7.63 -45.69 -1.23
C LEU A 67 -8.39 -46.38 -2.37
N ASP A 68 -7.76 -47.36 -3.01
CA ASP A 68 -8.35 -48.05 -4.18
C ASP A 68 -9.38 -49.13 -3.80
N ASP A 69 -9.33 -49.72 -2.60
CA ASP A 69 -10.21 -50.85 -2.23
C ASP A 69 -11.55 -50.47 -1.59
N THR A 70 -11.77 -49.20 -1.22
CA THR A 70 -13.00 -48.75 -0.53
C THR A 70 -14.13 -48.24 -1.44
N ARG A 71 -13.97 -48.40 -2.76
CA ARG A 71 -14.95 -47.93 -3.76
C ARG A 71 -16.34 -48.55 -3.54
N ARG A 72 -16.42 -49.82 -3.12
CA ARG A 72 -17.70 -50.51 -2.86
C ARG A 72 -18.38 -50.05 -1.57
N ASP A 73 -17.61 -49.86 -0.50
CA ASP A 73 -18.14 -49.53 0.82
C ASP A 73 -18.58 -48.06 0.92
N PHE A 74 -17.85 -47.15 0.27
CA PHE A 74 -18.19 -45.72 0.25
C PHE A 74 -19.39 -45.43 -0.64
N THR A 75 -19.50 -46.09 -1.81
CA THR A 75 -20.71 -46.01 -2.65
C THR A 75 -21.93 -46.61 -1.95
N CYS A 76 -21.78 -47.71 -1.21
CA CYS A 76 -22.87 -48.30 -0.42
C CYS A 76 -23.31 -47.40 0.75
N PHE A 77 -22.37 -46.68 1.37
CA PHE A 77 -22.63 -45.69 2.43
C PHE A 77 -23.43 -44.48 1.90
N ILE A 78 -23.00 -43.91 0.77
CA ILE A 78 -23.70 -42.81 0.09
C ILE A 78 -25.09 -43.26 -0.36
N HIS A 79 -25.23 -44.45 -0.94
CA HIS A 79 -26.52 -44.97 -1.40
C HIS A 79 -27.53 -45.16 -0.26
N LYS A 80 -27.09 -45.58 0.94
CA LYS A 80 -27.96 -45.71 2.13
C LYS A 80 -28.32 -44.38 2.80
N LEU A 81 -27.49 -43.34 2.63
CA LEU A 81 -27.72 -42.01 3.19
C LEU A 81 -28.79 -41.23 2.40
N PHE A 82 -28.85 -41.45 1.08
CA PHE A 82 -29.73 -40.71 0.17
C PHE A 82 -30.96 -41.49 -0.32
N TYR A 83 -30.97 -42.83 -0.19
CA TYR A 83 -32.10 -43.68 -0.59
C TYR A 83 -32.51 -44.71 0.49
N PRO A 84 -33.32 -44.34 1.49
CA PRO A 84 -34.03 -45.32 2.30
C PRO A 84 -35.13 -45.96 1.43
N SER A 85 -35.02 -47.26 1.19
CA SER A 85 -35.92 -48.01 0.31
C SER A 85 -37.41 -47.73 0.56
N LYS A 86 -38.19 -47.49 -0.51
CA LYS A 86 -39.29 -48.38 -0.95
C LYS A 86 -39.86 -48.03 -2.34
N SER A 87 -40.01 -49.11 -3.13
CA SER A 87 -40.95 -49.41 -4.24
C SER A 87 -40.91 -48.66 -5.61
N LYS A 88 -40.78 -49.49 -6.67
CA LYS A 88 -41.04 -49.35 -8.14
C LYS A 88 -42.36 -48.60 -8.50
N PRO A 89 -42.63 -48.12 -9.75
CA PRO A 89 -42.34 -48.79 -11.05
C PRO A 89 -42.07 -47.93 -12.34
N GLN A 90 -41.63 -48.66 -13.39
CA GLN A 90 -41.88 -48.61 -14.87
C GLN A 90 -41.63 -47.41 -15.81
N ASP A 91 -40.94 -47.76 -16.91
CA ASP A 91 -41.09 -47.45 -18.36
C ASP A 91 -41.33 -46.02 -18.87
N SER A 92 -40.41 -45.51 -19.72
CA SER A 92 -40.57 -45.37 -21.19
C SER A 92 -39.60 -44.33 -21.83
N SER A 93 -39.00 -44.75 -22.95
CA SER A 93 -38.50 -44.00 -24.13
C SER A 93 -38.05 -42.52 -24.00
N SER A 94 -36.80 -42.22 -24.35
CA SER A 94 -36.37 -41.86 -25.72
C SER A 94 -34.94 -41.28 -25.73
N ASP A 95 -34.13 -41.78 -26.67
CA ASP A 95 -32.86 -41.19 -27.08
C ASP A 95 -33.09 -39.82 -27.74
N SER A 96 -32.25 -38.84 -27.41
CA SER A 96 -31.42 -38.09 -28.38
C SER A 96 -30.92 -36.74 -27.81
N GLN A 97 -29.64 -36.45 -28.07
CA GLN A 97 -28.93 -35.16 -27.94
C GLN A 97 -28.74 -34.69 -26.48
N VAL A 98 -27.53 -34.66 -25.89
CA VAL A 98 -26.42 -33.76 -26.23
C VAL A 98 -25.09 -34.34 -25.70
N PRO A 99 -24.13 -34.73 -26.56
CA PRO A 99 -22.72 -34.91 -26.19
C PRO A 99 -21.89 -33.76 -26.77
N SER A 100 -21.72 -32.68 -26.03
CA SER A 100 -20.79 -31.60 -26.40
C SER A 100 -20.20 -30.85 -25.20
N ALA A 101 -20.96 -30.64 -24.12
CA ALA A 101 -20.48 -29.87 -22.96
C ALA A 101 -19.64 -30.68 -21.93
N ARG A 102 -19.83 -32.01 -21.85
CA ARG A 102 -19.25 -32.88 -20.79
C ARG A 102 -17.76 -33.19 -20.91
N ILE A 103 -17.14 -32.94 -22.06
CA ILE A 103 -15.71 -33.20 -22.29
C ILE A 103 -14.88 -31.91 -22.07
N HIS A 104 -15.53 -30.73 -22.03
CA HIS A 104 -14.83 -29.46 -21.95
C HIS A 104 -14.25 -29.18 -20.56
N VAL A 105 -15.04 -29.10 -19.48
CA VAL A 105 -14.53 -28.56 -18.19
C VAL A 105 -13.38 -29.38 -17.58
N THR A 106 -13.46 -30.72 -17.62
CA THR A 106 -12.43 -31.57 -17.00
C THR A 106 -11.16 -31.68 -17.87
N SER A 107 -11.32 -31.75 -19.20
CA SER A 107 -10.18 -31.69 -20.13
C SER A 107 -9.56 -30.30 -20.18
N ILE A 108 -10.33 -29.24 -19.94
CA ILE A 108 -9.86 -27.85 -19.90
C ILE A 108 -9.08 -27.63 -18.61
N LEU A 109 -9.57 -28.07 -17.46
CA LEU A 109 -8.82 -27.98 -16.19
C LEU A 109 -7.57 -28.88 -16.15
N GLU A 110 -7.53 -29.99 -16.89
CA GLU A 110 -6.30 -30.81 -17.02
C GLU A 110 -5.34 -30.33 -18.11
N LYS A 111 -5.82 -29.73 -19.21
CA LYS A 111 -4.98 -29.16 -20.28
C LYS A 111 -4.51 -27.73 -19.98
N LEU A 112 -5.25 -26.96 -19.19
CA LEU A 112 -4.86 -25.61 -18.77
C LEU A 112 -3.87 -25.59 -17.60
N PHE A 113 -3.73 -26.71 -16.88
CA PHE A 113 -3.02 -26.72 -15.61
C PHE A 113 -1.98 -27.87 -15.54
N HIS A 114 -0.85 -27.71 -16.25
CA HIS A 114 0.47 -28.12 -15.74
C HIS A 114 0.84 -27.35 -14.45
N LEU A 115 -0.11 -27.17 -13.55
CA LEU A 115 -0.08 -26.20 -12.47
C LEU A 115 -0.07 -26.94 -11.15
N SER A 116 0.73 -26.44 -10.23
CA SER A 116 0.86 -27.02 -8.89
C SER A 116 -0.48 -26.98 -8.15
N GLU A 117 -0.66 -27.87 -7.17
CA GLU A 117 -1.83 -27.89 -6.27
C GLU A 117 -2.14 -26.50 -5.70
N GLY A 118 -1.10 -25.71 -5.41
CA GLY A 118 -1.22 -24.32 -4.97
C GLY A 118 -1.87 -23.39 -6.01
N ALA A 119 -1.55 -23.54 -7.29
CA ALA A 119 -2.13 -22.71 -8.35
C ALA A 119 -3.62 -23.01 -8.59
N VAL A 120 -4.02 -24.28 -8.48
CA VAL A 120 -5.44 -24.68 -8.52
C VAL A 120 -6.21 -24.08 -7.35
N ARG A 121 -5.65 -24.15 -6.13
CA ARG A 121 -6.27 -23.58 -4.93
C ARG A 121 -6.48 -22.06 -5.08
N ARG A 122 -5.46 -21.33 -5.52
CA ARG A 122 -5.57 -19.88 -5.75
C ARG A 122 -6.58 -19.52 -6.83
N GLY A 123 -6.66 -20.30 -7.91
CA GLY A 123 -7.71 -20.12 -8.93
C GLY A 123 -9.12 -20.30 -8.35
N MET A 124 -9.33 -21.29 -7.48
CA MET A 124 -10.62 -21.46 -6.79
C MET A 124 -10.94 -20.30 -5.85
N ASP A 125 -9.95 -19.76 -5.14
CA ASP A 125 -10.14 -18.61 -4.26
C ASP A 125 -10.52 -17.36 -5.07
N GLN A 126 -9.92 -17.17 -6.27
CA GLN A 126 -10.29 -16.09 -7.20
C GLN A 126 -11.72 -16.22 -7.73
N LEU A 127 -12.16 -17.41 -8.11
CA LEU A 127 -13.56 -17.63 -8.54
C LEU A 127 -14.56 -17.24 -7.45
N LYS A 128 -14.24 -17.55 -6.19
CA LYS A 128 -15.05 -17.17 -5.02
C LYS A 128 -15.03 -15.66 -4.79
N GLU A 129 -13.84 -15.05 -4.83
CA GLU A 129 -13.65 -13.61 -4.61
C GLU A 129 -14.39 -12.78 -5.68
N LEU A 130 -14.22 -13.15 -6.96
CA LEU A 130 -14.76 -12.41 -8.11
C LEU A 130 -16.21 -12.76 -8.46
N LYS A 131 -16.79 -13.79 -7.83
CA LYS A 131 -18.14 -14.30 -8.14
C LYS A 131 -18.35 -14.54 -9.66
N CYS A 132 -17.34 -15.06 -10.36
CA CYS A 132 -17.37 -15.27 -11.80
C CYS A 132 -17.35 -16.75 -12.19
N SER A 133 -17.64 -17.05 -13.46
CA SER A 133 -17.53 -18.41 -13.98
C SER A 133 -16.07 -18.78 -14.29
N VAL A 134 -15.80 -20.09 -14.42
CA VAL A 134 -14.49 -20.61 -14.84
C VAL A 134 -14.11 -20.05 -16.22
N ALA A 135 -15.06 -20.00 -17.15
CA ALA A 135 -14.83 -19.48 -18.49
C ALA A 135 -14.42 -18.00 -18.48
N ASP A 136 -15.07 -17.18 -17.63
CA ASP A 136 -14.73 -15.75 -17.49
C ASP A 136 -13.32 -15.58 -16.93
N LEU A 137 -12.94 -16.41 -15.95
CA LEU A 137 -11.60 -16.38 -15.36
C LEU A 137 -10.54 -16.85 -16.36
N GLU A 138 -10.82 -17.87 -17.18
CA GLU A 138 -9.93 -18.37 -18.22
C GLU A 138 -9.69 -17.33 -19.32
N GLN A 139 -10.76 -16.74 -19.84
CA GLN A 139 -10.67 -15.67 -20.84
C GLN A 139 -9.86 -14.50 -20.31
N ARG A 140 -10.12 -14.08 -19.07
CA ARG A 140 -9.37 -13.01 -18.42
C ARG A 140 -7.89 -13.36 -18.23
N THR A 141 -7.61 -14.58 -17.79
CA THR A 141 -6.23 -15.04 -17.58
C THR A 141 -5.47 -15.05 -18.91
N ALA A 142 -6.11 -15.46 -20.00
CA ALA A 142 -5.53 -15.39 -21.34
C ALA A 142 -5.20 -13.94 -21.75
N LEU A 143 -6.15 -13.00 -21.56
CA LEU A 143 -5.94 -11.57 -21.84
C LEU A 143 -4.79 -10.98 -21.01
N LEU A 144 -4.69 -11.33 -19.73
CA LEU A 144 -3.62 -10.85 -18.85
C LEU A 144 -2.26 -11.44 -19.21
N ARG A 145 -2.18 -12.70 -19.63
CA ARG A 145 -0.94 -13.31 -20.12
C ARG A 145 -0.42 -12.63 -21.38
N GLU A 146 -1.33 -12.23 -22.28
CA GLU A 146 -0.97 -11.50 -23.48
C GLU A 146 -0.48 -10.08 -23.13
N ALA A 147 -1.18 -9.38 -22.23
CA ALA A 147 -0.82 -8.02 -21.83
C ALA A 147 0.47 -7.95 -20.99
N PHE A 148 0.68 -8.94 -20.12
CA PHE A 148 1.75 -9.00 -19.12
C PHE A 148 2.42 -10.39 -19.11
N PRO A 149 3.18 -10.74 -20.17
CA PRO A 149 3.87 -12.03 -20.25
C PRO A 149 4.94 -12.13 -19.17
N PHE A 150 5.01 -13.27 -18.47
CA PHE A 150 6.05 -13.52 -17.47
C PHE A 150 7.45 -13.41 -18.09
N GLN A 151 8.32 -12.61 -17.47
CA GLN A 151 9.69 -12.41 -17.95
C GLN A 151 10.68 -13.28 -17.17
N GLY A 152 10.63 -13.25 -15.85
CA GLY A 152 11.54 -14.03 -15.00
C GLY A 152 11.38 -13.69 -13.53
N TYR A 153 12.08 -14.45 -12.67
CA TYR A 153 12.04 -14.20 -11.22
C TYR A 153 13.14 -13.23 -10.79
N ILE A 154 12.78 -12.26 -9.96
CA ILE A 154 13.69 -11.34 -9.27
C ILE A 154 13.77 -11.80 -7.81
N GLN A 155 14.92 -12.33 -7.42
CA GLN A 155 15.07 -13.02 -6.13
C GLN A 155 14.74 -12.12 -4.93
N LYS A 156 15.32 -10.91 -4.88
CA LYS A 156 15.16 -9.99 -3.77
C LYS A 156 13.98 -9.06 -3.99
N VAL A 157 13.10 -8.94 -3.00
CA VAL A 157 11.88 -8.13 -3.08
C VAL A 157 12.18 -6.64 -3.14
N GLU A 158 13.25 -6.20 -2.48
CA GLU A 158 13.73 -4.82 -2.50
C GLU A 158 14.25 -4.40 -3.89
N GLU A 159 14.59 -5.35 -4.76
CA GLU A 159 15.04 -5.10 -6.14
C GLU A 159 13.89 -5.17 -7.17
N ARG A 160 12.63 -5.25 -6.72
CA ARG A 160 11.44 -5.31 -7.57
C ARG A 160 10.80 -3.93 -7.75
N GLY A 161 11.53 -2.99 -8.33
CA GLY A 161 11.02 -1.68 -8.67
C GLY A 161 10.27 -1.65 -10.02
N ILE A 162 9.23 -0.82 -10.13
CA ILE A 162 8.44 -0.61 -11.35
C ILE A 162 8.67 0.81 -11.88
N SER A 163 8.79 0.97 -13.19
CA SER A 163 8.97 2.29 -13.83
C SER A 163 7.64 2.98 -14.11
N HIS A 164 7.67 4.30 -14.33
CA HIS A 164 6.47 5.04 -14.73
C HIS A 164 5.88 4.52 -16.06
N GLU A 165 6.72 4.20 -17.05
CA GLU A 165 6.24 3.63 -18.32
C GLU A 165 5.50 2.30 -18.11
N GLN A 166 6.00 1.44 -17.21
CA GLN A 166 5.33 0.19 -16.87
C GLN A 166 4.00 0.43 -16.13
N LEU A 167 3.95 1.41 -15.22
CA LEU A 167 2.70 1.81 -14.56
C LEU A 167 1.66 2.33 -15.55
N VAL A 168 2.05 3.17 -16.51
CA VAL A 168 1.17 3.65 -17.59
C VAL A 168 0.62 2.49 -18.43
N ARG A 169 1.41 1.42 -18.66
CA ARG A 169 0.90 0.21 -19.32
C ARG A 169 -0.19 -0.47 -18.50
N VAL A 170 -0.02 -0.57 -17.18
CA VAL A 170 -1.04 -1.14 -16.28
C VAL A 170 -2.30 -0.27 -16.27
N GLU A 171 -2.15 1.05 -16.17
CA GLU A 171 -3.25 2.00 -16.23
C GLU A 171 -4.02 1.91 -17.55
N THR A 172 -3.32 1.86 -18.68
CA THR A 172 -3.93 1.74 -20.02
C THR A 172 -4.73 0.45 -20.17
N PHE A 173 -4.16 -0.67 -19.68
CA PHE A 173 -4.88 -1.93 -19.65
C PHE A 173 -6.13 -1.83 -18.78
N ALA A 174 -6.02 -1.27 -17.58
CA ALA A 174 -7.14 -1.09 -16.68
C ALA A 174 -8.23 -0.20 -17.29
N ALA A 175 -7.87 0.93 -17.91
CA ALA A 175 -8.82 1.85 -18.54
C ALA A 175 -9.65 1.20 -19.65
N THR A 176 -9.05 0.24 -20.37
CA THR A 176 -9.73 -0.50 -21.44
C THR A 176 -10.72 -1.52 -20.90
N HIS A 177 -10.45 -2.10 -19.73
CA HIS A 177 -11.21 -3.25 -19.20
C HIS A 177 -12.09 -2.93 -17.99
N CYS A 178 -11.82 -1.85 -17.26
CA CYS A 178 -12.57 -1.49 -16.05
C CYS A 178 -14.08 -1.32 -16.25
N PRO A 179 -14.62 -0.94 -17.43
CA PRO A 179 -16.08 -0.90 -17.62
C PRO A 179 -16.77 -2.26 -17.49
N SER A 180 -16.01 -3.36 -17.58
CA SER A 180 -16.50 -4.73 -17.34
C SER A 180 -16.25 -5.22 -15.91
N TRP A 181 -15.58 -4.41 -15.08
CA TRP A 181 -15.23 -4.75 -13.71
C TRP A 181 -16.24 -4.15 -12.75
N HIS A 182 -16.42 -4.78 -11.60
CA HIS A 182 -17.29 -4.32 -10.52
C HIS A 182 -16.52 -4.26 -9.22
N ASP A 183 -16.94 -3.41 -8.29
CA ASP A 183 -16.39 -3.46 -6.93
C ASP A 183 -16.80 -4.79 -6.28
N ILE A 184 -15.81 -5.56 -5.83
CA ILE A 184 -16.05 -6.85 -5.18
C ILE A 184 -16.54 -6.64 -3.73
N ARG A 185 -16.17 -5.51 -3.13
CA ARG A 185 -16.42 -5.15 -1.73
C ARG A 185 -17.71 -4.35 -1.56
N ALA A 186 -18.16 -3.63 -2.59
CA ALA A 186 -19.42 -2.91 -2.61
C ALA A 186 -20.36 -3.56 -3.65
N ALA A 187 -21.61 -3.82 -3.29
CA ALA A 187 -22.55 -4.45 -4.22
C ALA A 187 -22.93 -3.47 -5.34
N GLU A 188 -22.76 -3.90 -6.60
CA GLU A 188 -23.42 -3.40 -7.82
C GLU A 188 -22.87 -2.14 -8.53
N ASP A 189 -21.71 -1.60 -8.13
CA ASP A 189 -21.09 -0.49 -8.87
C ASP A 189 -20.06 -0.97 -9.91
N THR A 190 -20.32 -0.66 -11.18
CA THR A 190 -19.34 -0.78 -12.27
C THR A 190 -18.17 0.17 -12.01
N LEU A 191 -16.95 -0.33 -12.19
CA LEU A 191 -15.75 0.47 -11.97
C LEU A 191 -15.47 1.41 -13.16
N SER A 192 -15.02 2.61 -12.85
CA SER A 192 -14.45 3.55 -13.81
C SER A 192 -13.02 3.90 -13.41
N MET A 193 -12.25 4.53 -14.29
CA MET A 193 -10.91 5.01 -13.92
C MET A 193 -10.93 6.08 -12.81
N ASP A 194 -12.08 6.72 -12.58
CA ASP A 194 -12.25 7.71 -11.51
C ASP A 194 -12.44 7.05 -10.13
N THR A 195 -12.87 5.79 -10.09
CA THR A 195 -13.14 5.04 -8.85
C THR A 195 -12.20 3.85 -8.64
N LEU A 196 -11.57 3.35 -9.70
CA LEU A 196 -10.64 2.24 -9.66
C LEU A 196 -9.38 2.63 -8.88
N ASN A 197 -9.15 1.96 -7.75
CA ASN A 197 -7.93 2.09 -6.96
C ASN A 197 -7.21 0.74 -6.81
N LEU A 198 -6.13 0.66 -6.03
CA LEU A 198 -5.36 -0.57 -5.89
C LEU A 198 -6.11 -1.69 -5.16
N TYR A 199 -7.09 -1.38 -4.29
CA TYR A 199 -7.94 -2.41 -3.69
C TYR A 199 -8.79 -3.14 -4.73
N GLN A 200 -9.25 -2.45 -5.79
CA GLN A 200 -9.97 -3.11 -6.88
C GLN A 200 -9.03 -3.63 -7.98
N LEU A 201 -7.97 -2.90 -8.34
CA LEU A 201 -7.00 -3.35 -9.35
C LEU A 201 -6.35 -4.69 -8.96
N THR A 202 -6.11 -4.91 -7.67
CA THR A 202 -5.45 -6.12 -7.17
C THR A 202 -6.19 -7.42 -7.54
N PRO A 203 -7.47 -7.61 -7.15
CA PRO A 203 -8.23 -8.81 -7.51
C PRO A 203 -8.61 -8.87 -9.00
N TRP A 204 -8.73 -7.75 -9.69
CA TRP A 204 -9.10 -7.73 -11.11
C TRP A 204 -7.93 -7.96 -12.08
N CYS A 205 -6.73 -7.50 -11.72
CA CYS A 205 -5.56 -7.50 -12.61
C CYS A 205 -4.34 -8.16 -11.96
N ILE A 206 -3.84 -7.63 -10.83
CA ILE A 206 -2.54 -8.04 -10.26
C ILE A 206 -2.54 -9.52 -9.84
N LYS A 207 -3.48 -9.93 -8.99
CA LYS A 207 -3.56 -11.31 -8.51
C LYS A 207 -3.80 -12.30 -9.66
N PRO A 208 -4.75 -12.09 -10.59
CA PRO A 208 -4.92 -13.00 -11.72
C PRO A 208 -3.68 -13.09 -12.63
N ALA A 209 -3.05 -11.96 -12.97
CA ALA A 209 -1.85 -11.94 -13.83
C ALA A 209 -0.66 -12.69 -13.21
N THR A 210 -0.54 -12.66 -11.89
CA THR A 210 0.59 -13.25 -11.15
C THR A 210 0.34 -14.67 -10.63
N ASN A 211 -0.90 -15.18 -10.75
CA ASN A 211 -1.34 -16.41 -10.10
C ASN A 211 -0.56 -17.65 -10.58
N GLU A 212 -0.38 -17.77 -11.91
CA GLU A 212 0.19 -18.97 -12.52
C GLU A 212 1.63 -19.24 -12.07
N ARG A 213 2.42 -18.18 -11.91
CA ARG A 213 3.85 -18.25 -11.57
C ARG A 213 4.13 -17.94 -10.10
N ASN A 214 3.12 -17.55 -9.32
CA ASN A 214 3.29 -17.06 -7.96
C ASN A 214 4.37 -15.96 -7.88
N CYS A 215 4.29 -15.00 -8.81
CA CYS A 215 5.28 -13.95 -8.98
C CYS A 215 4.74 -12.60 -8.50
N SER A 216 5.57 -11.56 -8.51
CA SER A 216 5.14 -10.17 -8.36
C SER A 216 4.67 -9.62 -9.72
N MET A 217 4.04 -8.45 -9.72
CA MET A 217 3.67 -7.79 -10.97
C MET A 217 4.93 -7.32 -11.74
N VAL A 218 5.99 -6.93 -11.02
CA VAL A 218 7.26 -6.48 -11.62
C VAL A 218 7.97 -7.59 -12.40
N GLU A 219 7.87 -8.83 -11.92
CA GLU A 219 8.41 -10.03 -12.59
C GLU A 219 7.71 -10.34 -13.94
N LEU A 220 6.59 -9.66 -14.24
CA LEU A 220 5.93 -9.67 -15.57
C LEU A 220 6.48 -8.61 -16.53
N PHE A 221 7.35 -7.72 -16.07
CA PHE A 221 7.97 -6.67 -16.87
C PHE A 221 9.49 -6.81 -17.00
N SER A 222 10.14 -7.54 -16.09
CA SER A 222 11.58 -7.78 -16.13
C SER A 222 11.95 -9.12 -15.49
N ASP A 223 13.02 -9.72 -15.99
CA ASP A 223 13.70 -10.90 -15.43
C ASP A 223 14.96 -10.53 -14.62
N SER A 224 15.25 -9.23 -14.49
CA SER A 224 16.49 -8.70 -13.95
C SER A 224 16.22 -7.73 -12.79
N PRO A 225 17.16 -7.56 -11.83
CA PRO A 225 17.02 -6.61 -10.74
C PRO A 225 16.68 -5.19 -11.22
N CYS A 226 15.57 -4.65 -10.72
CA CYS A 226 15.07 -3.30 -11.00
C CYS A 226 15.23 -2.44 -9.74
N LEU A 227 16.46 -1.98 -9.48
CA LEU A 227 16.80 -1.27 -8.23
C LEU A 227 15.99 0.03 -8.07
N PRO A 228 15.14 0.14 -7.04
CA PRO A 228 14.31 1.31 -6.83
C PRO A 228 15.12 2.44 -6.18
N THR A 229 15.30 3.55 -6.90
CA THR A 229 15.84 4.79 -6.32
C THR A 229 14.78 5.55 -5.55
N ASN A 230 13.51 5.20 -5.70
CA ASN A 230 12.37 5.84 -5.03
C ASN A 230 11.51 4.79 -4.32
N PHE A 231 11.12 5.06 -3.09
CA PHE A 231 10.16 4.26 -2.34
C PHE A 231 8.83 5.01 -2.25
N CYS A 232 7.71 4.38 -2.60
CA CYS A 232 6.40 5.02 -2.53
C CYS A 232 5.67 4.71 -1.22
N SER A 233 5.45 5.73 -0.40
CA SER A 233 4.55 5.69 0.76
C SER A 233 3.18 6.24 0.35
N HIS A 234 2.15 5.42 0.38
CA HIS A 234 0.84 5.80 -0.14
C HIS A 234 -0.32 4.94 0.39
N TRP A 235 -1.56 5.36 0.11
CA TRP A 235 -2.77 4.62 0.43
C TRP A 235 -3.39 3.99 -0.82
N TRP A 236 -3.72 2.70 -0.74
CA TRP A 236 -4.27 1.94 -1.87
C TRP A 236 -5.64 2.41 -2.38
N GLY A 237 -6.34 3.27 -1.64
CA GLY A 237 -7.69 3.70 -2.00
C GLY A 237 -7.77 4.93 -2.91
N GLU A 238 -6.63 5.56 -3.22
CA GLU A 238 -6.58 6.66 -4.19
C GLU A 238 -6.83 6.16 -5.63
N PRO A 239 -7.50 6.93 -6.50
CA PRO A 239 -7.70 6.53 -7.88
C PRO A 239 -6.37 6.19 -8.58
N LEU A 240 -6.33 5.08 -9.30
CA LEU A 240 -5.14 4.58 -10.00
C LEU A 240 -4.58 5.64 -10.94
N ARG A 241 -5.46 6.36 -11.64
CA ARG A 241 -5.08 7.42 -12.57
C ARG A 241 -4.36 8.59 -11.87
N ASP A 242 -4.83 8.94 -10.67
CA ASP A 242 -4.25 10.04 -9.88
C ASP A 242 -2.89 9.61 -9.35
N PHE A 243 -2.77 8.36 -8.87
CA PHE A 243 -1.52 7.76 -8.44
C PHE A 243 -0.45 7.74 -9.55
N VAL A 244 -0.81 7.29 -10.76
CA VAL A 244 0.12 7.28 -11.89
C VAL A 244 0.50 8.72 -12.31
N ALA A 245 -0.46 9.66 -12.29
CA ALA A 245 -0.18 11.07 -12.53
C ALA A 245 0.76 11.69 -11.46
N CYS A 246 0.65 11.27 -10.19
CA CYS A 246 1.55 11.64 -9.10
C CYS A 246 3.00 11.23 -9.42
N ILE A 247 3.20 9.97 -9.79
CA ILE A 247 4.53 9.45 -10.15
C ILE A 247 5.06 10.12 -11.41
N GLY A 248 4.22 10.33 -12.42
CA GLY A 248 4.60 11.02 -13.66
C GLY A 248 5.04 12.45 -13.42
N ARG A 249 4.33 13.19 -12.55
CA ARG A 249 4.71 14.55 -12.17
C ARG A 249 6.00 14.57 -11.36
N HIS A 250 6.20 13.63 -10.44
CA HIS A 250 7.45 13.51 -9.69
C HIS A 250 8.64 13.28 -10.64
N CYS A 251 8.52 12.35 -11.59
CA CYS A 251 9.53 12.14 -12.64
C CYS A 251 9.83 13.44 -13.41
N ALA A 252 8.80 14.18 -13.83
CA ALA A 252 8.99 15.43 -14.56
C ALA A 252 9.69 16.52 -13.73
N VAL A 253 9.33 16.67 -12.46
CA VAL A 253 9.92 17.68 -11.55
C VAL A 253 11.38 17.34 -11.25
N ARG A 254 11.68 16.08 -10.92
CA ARG A 254 13.03 15.60 -10.64
C ARG A 254 13.86 15.29 -11.89
N GLN A 255 13.31 15.48 -13.09
CA GLN A 255 13.94 15.15 -14.39
C GLN A 255 14.40 13.67 -14.49
N LEU A 256 13.61 12.77 -13.89
CA LEU A 256 13.89 11.34 -13.85
C LEU A 256 13.47 10.66 -15.15
N CYS A 257 14.21 9.65 -15.58
CA CYS A 257 13.85 8.88 -16.77
C CYS A 257 12.63 7.99 -16.50
N PHE A 258 11.54 8.20 -17.24
CA PHE A 258 10.30 7.42 -17.09
C PHE A 258 10.46 5.90 -17.33
N ARG A 259 11.53 5.47 -18.01
CA ARG A 259 11.78 4.07 -18.39
C ARG A 259 12.72 3.34 -17.43
N SER A 260 13.75 4.03 -16.94
CA SER A 260 14.84 3.44 -16.17
C SER A 260 14.92 3.93 -14.72
N THR A 261 14.00 4.80 -14.30
CA THR A 261 13.81 5.14 -12.88
C THR A 261 12.73 4.24 -12.31
N PHE A 262 13.07 3.53 -11.25
CA PHE A 262 12.18 2.57 -10.62
C PHE A 262 11.66 3.07 -9.27
N TYR A 263 10.39 2.75 -9.03
CA TYR A 263 9.68 3.00 -7.79
C TYR A 263 9.37 1.67 -7.14
N TRP A 264 9.69 1.52 -5.86
CA TRP A 264 9.20 0.40 -5.08
C TRP A 264 7.78 0.73 -4.59
N ILE A 265 6.80 -0.06 -5.03
CA ILE A 265 5.40 0.11 -4.68
C ILE A 265 4.87 -1.24 -4.22
N CYS A 266 4.38 -1.29 -2.98
CA CYS A 266 4.08 -2.55 -2.27
C CYS A 266 3.12 -3.49 -3.02
N ALA A 267 2.11 -2.96 -3.71
CA ALA A 267 1.16 -3.79 -4.48
C ALA A 267 1.80 -4.48 -5.70
N TYR A 268 2.81 -3.86 -6.31
CA TYR A 268 3.48 -4.35 -7.52
C TYR A 268 4.72 -5.20 -7.20
N ALA A 269 5.45 -4.83 -6.15
CA ALA A 269 6.71 -5.46 -5.76
C ALA A 269 6.51 -6.76 -4.95
N ASN A 270 5.56 -6.76 -4.01
CA ASN A 270 5.28 -7.94 -3.20
C ASN A 270 4.52 -9.00 -4.01
N ARG A 271 4.82 -10.27 -3.73
CA ARG A 271 4.04 -11.39 -4.27
C ARG A 271 2.71 -11.47 -3.53
N GLN A 272 1.65 -10.96 -4.15
CA GLN A 272 0.32 -10.80 -3.53
C GLN A 272 -0.33 -12.12 -3.04
N HIS A 273 0.16 -13.25 -3.53
CA HIS A 273 -0.28 -14.60 -3.14
C HIS A 273 0.48 -15.20 -1.95
N ALA A 274 1.57 -14.54 -1.53
CA ALA A 274 2.49 -14.97 -0.47
C ALA A 274 2.91 -13.79 0.42
N LEU A 275 2.00 -12.83 0.65
CA LEU A 275 2.30 -11.61 1.41
C LEU A 275 2.87 -11.88 2.81
N SER A 276 2.41 -12.93 3.47
CA SER A 276 2.94 -13.34 4.79
C SER A 276 4.40 -13.76 4.78
N GLU A 277 4.95 -14.13 3.62
CA GLU A 277 6.39 -14.43 3.47
C GLU A 277 7.23 -13.14 3.32
N GLU A 278 6.61 -12.04 2.86
CA GLU A 278 7.24 -10.73 2.64
C GLU A 278 7.08 -9.79 3.86
N LEU A 279 6.06 -10.04 4.68
CA LEU A 279 5.76 -9.37 5.95
C LEU A 279 6.29 -10.21 7.11
N ASN A 280 7.49 -9.88 7.57
CA ASN A 280 8.09 -10.50 8.77
C ASN A 280 7.55 -9.82 10.04
N ASP A 281 7.50 -10.56 11.15
CA ASP A 281 7.10 -10.02 12.47
C ASP A 281 7.99 -8.85 12.92
N ASP A 282 9.26 -8.83 12.49
CA ASP A 282 10.15 -7.69 12.68
C ASP A 282 9.96 -6.65 11.54
N PRO A 283 9.45 -5.44 11.83
CA PRO A 283 9.29 -4.38 10.83
C PRO A 283 10.58 -4.02 10.09
N THR A 284 11.74 -4.21 10.70
CA THR A 284 13.06 -3.96 10.09
C THR A 284 13.49 -5.05 9.11
N GLN A 285 12.80 -6.21 9.11
CA GLN A 285 13.08 -7.31 8.18
C GLN A 285 12.04 -7.42 7.05
N THR A 286 11.02 -6.55 7.08
CA THR A 286 9.98 -6.49 6.05
C THR A 286 10.54 -6.06 4.70
N SER A 287 9.82 -6.41 3.63
CA SER A 287 10.13 -5.91 2.28
C SER A 287 10.13 -4.38 2.19
N PHE A 288 9.31 -3.72 3.01
CA PHE A 288 9.20 -2.27 3.10
C PHE A 288 10.52 -1.63 3.56
N TYR A 289 11.07 -2.08 4.70
CA TYR A 289 12.33 -1.55 5.22
C TYR A 289 13.49 -1.85 4.27
N LYS A 290 13.59 -3.07 3.74
CA LYS A 290 14.64 -3.45 2.78
C LYS A 290 14.61 -2.59 1.51
N ALA A 291 13.43 -2.30 0.98
CA ALA A 291 13.28 -1.42 -0.18
C ALA A 291 13.63 0.03 0.15
N MET A 292 13.19 0.54 1.30
CA MET A 292 13.61 1.84 1.80
C MET A 292 15.13 1.89 1.89
N CYS A 293 15.81 0.82 2.35
CA CYS A 293 17.26 0.71 2.42
C CYS A 293 18.00 0.85 1.08
N LEU A 294 17.31 0.69 -0.06
CA LEU A 294 17.86 0.93 -1.39
C LEU A 294 17.51 2.30 -1.96
N ALA A 295 16.38 2.90 -1.57
CA ALA A 295 15.90 4.17 -2.13
C ALA A 295 16.73 5.39 -1.70
N ASP A 296 16.83 6.38 -2.57
CA ASP A 296 17.42 7.69 -2.28
C ASP A 296 16.35 8.75 -1.94
N CYS A 297 15.09 8.47 -2.31
CA CYS A 297 13.92 9.29 -2.00
C CYS A 297 12.74 8.43 -1.53
N LEU A 298 12.05 8.89 -0.48
CA LEU A 298 10.71 8.46 -0.11
C LEU A 298 9.71 9.44 -0.75
N LEU A 299 8.87 8.93 -1.64
CA LEU A 299 7.77 9.66 -2.25
C LEU A 299 6.48 9.41 -1.47
N LEU A 300 6.05 10.40 -0.69
CA LEU A 300 4.77 10.40 0.01
C LEU A 300 3.67 10.91 -0.92
N ILE A 301 2.70 10.06 -1.26
CA ILE A 301 1.55 10.44 -2.11
C ILE A 301 0.33 10.63 -1.21
N LEU A 302 -0.20 11.84 -1.16
CA LEU A 302 -1.33 12.25 -0.33
C LEU A 302 -2.61 12.39 -1.17
N ASP A 303 -3.70 11.79 -0.69
CA ASP A 303 -5.03 12.02 -1.22
C ASP A 303 -5.55 13.40 -0.80
N ASN A 304 -6.10 14.13 -1.77
CA ASN A 304 -6.62 15.49 -1.55
C ASN A 304 -8.11 15.52 -1.16
N VAL A 305 -8.83 14.40 -1.30
CA VAL A 305 -10.27 14.32 -1.01
C VAL A 305 -10.53 13.76 0.39
N GLY A 306 -9.66 12.89 0.89
CA GLY A 306 -9.75 12.35 2.24
C GLY A 306 -8.90 13.13 3.25
N PRO A 307 -8.79 12.62 4.49
CA PRO A 307 -8.05 13.26 5.58
C PRO A 307 -6.52 13.21 5.41
N ALA A 308 -6.02 13.11 4.17
CA ALA A 308 -4.67 12.63 3.86
C ALA A 308 -4.43 11.26 4.52
N MET A 309 -5.15 10.24 4.04
CA MET A 309 -5.19 8.86 4.52
C MET A 309 -3.83 8.23 4.83
N PRO A 310 -2.72 8.49 4.11
CA PRO A 310 -1.40 8.01 4.55
C PRO A 310 -1.07 8.38 5.99
N PHE A 311 -1.50 9.55 6.48
CA PHE A 311 -1.28 9.98 7.86
C PHE A 311 -2.08 9.20 8.91
N THR A 312 -3.10 8.44 8.51
CA THR A 312 -3.87 7.59 9.41
C THR A 312 -3.40 6.12 9.39
N ARG A 313 -2.42 5.78 8.55
CA ARG A 313 -1.98 4.41 8.29
C ARG A 313 -0.65 4.14 9.00
N VAL A 314 -0.60 3.11 9.83
CA VAL A 314 0.58 2.82 10.68
C VAL A 314 1.82 2.46 9.85
N TRP A 315 1.66 1.77 8.72
CA TRP A 315 2.75 1.48 7.79
C TRP A 315 3.34 2.75 7.19
N CYS A 316 2.49 3.67 6.72
CA CYS A 316 2.95 4.96 6.19
C CYS A 316 3.63 5.80 7.27
N ALA A 317 3.08 5.81 8.48
CA ALA A 317 3.69 6.51 9.59
C ALA A 317 5.05 5.91 10.00
N TYR A 318 5.21 4.58 9.91
CA TYR A 318 6.49 3.90 10.09
C TYR A 318 7.49 4.22 8.98
N GLU A 319 7.07 4.24 7.72
CA GLU A 319 7.92 4.64 6.58
C GLU A 319 8.44 6.07 6.74
N LEU A 320 7.56 7.00 7.15
CA LEU A 320 7.92 8.38 7.47
C LEU A 320 8.86 8.47 8.68
N PHE A 321 8.65 7.65 9.71
CA PHE A 321 9.55 7.56 10.86
C PHE A 321 10.95 7.10 10.44
N MET A 322 11.04 6.03 9.63
CA MET A 322 12.31 5.53 9.12
C MET A 322 13.05 6.58 8.29
N ALA A 323 12.33 7.39 7.52
CA ALA A 323 12.92 8.50 6.78
C ALA A 323 13.52 9.60 7.67
N LEU A 324 13.10 9.72 8.94
CA LEU A 324 13.60 10.72 9.88
C LEU A 324 14.79 10.27 10.73
N ILE A 325 14.81 9.00 11.15
CA ILE A 325 15.80 8.51 12.12
C ILE A 325 17.02 7.87 11.47
N ASP A 326 16.91 7.43 10.22
CA ASP A 326 17.98 6.74 9.52
C ASP A 326 18.93 7.75 8.84
N GLU A 327 19.41 8.73 9.60
CA GLU A 327 20.33 9.78 9.11
C GLU A 327 21.72 9.23 8.74
N ASP A 328 22.08 8.06 9.28
CA ASP A 328 23.33 7.35 8.99
C ASP A 328 23.27 6.50 7.70
N ARG A 329 22.09 6.36 7.08
CA ARG A 329 21.95 5.57 5.85
C ARG A 329 22.78 6.16 4.72
N LYS A 330 23.66 5.33 4.13
CA LYS A 330 24.50 5.67 2.95
C LYS A 330 25.33 6.97 3.06
N LYS A 331 25.55 7.52 4.27
CA LYS A 331 26.11 8.88 4.48
C LYS A 331 25.32 10.00 3.79
N LYS A 332 24.06 9.76 3.39
CA LYS A 332 23.19 10.72 2.72
C LYS A 332 21.76 10.56 3.26
N PRO A 333 21.10 11.66 3.68
CA PRO A 333 19.73 11.56 4.18
C PRO A 333 18.78 11.05 3.10
N LEU A 334 17.78 10.27 3.50
CA LEU A 334 16.67 9.88 2.63
C LEU A 334 15.81 11.11 2.35
N LEU A 335 15.73 11.53 1.08
CA LEU A 335 14.88 12.66 0.70
C LEU A 335 13.41 12.32 0.96
N LEU A 336 12.60 13.30 1.39
CA LEU A 336 11.15 13.15 1.53
C LEU A 336 10.42 14.07 0.57
N ASP A 337 10.02 13.53 -0.57
CA ASP A 337 9.19 14.25 -1.54
C ASP A 337 7.72 13.98 -1.24
N THR A 338 6.88 15.02 -1.38
CA THR A 338 5.44 14.90 -1.14
C THR A 338 4.67 15.30 -2.39
N VAL A 339 3.70 14.48 -2.79
CA VAL A 339 2.87 14.72 -3.97
C VAL A 339 1.41 14.67 -3.59
N ALA A 340 0.62 15.56 -4.19
CA ALA A 340 -0.83 15.55 -4.06
C ALA A 340 -1.47 15.80 -5.43
N HIS A 341 -2.48 14.99 -5.75
CA HIS A 341 -3.33 15.21 -6.92
C HIS A 341 -4.62 15.91 -6.52
N THR A 342 -5.02 16.92 -7.30
CA THR A 342 -6.28 17.65 -7.11
C THR A 342 -6.95 17.82 -8.47
N LYS A 343 -8.21 18.29 -8.48
CA LYS A 343 -8.89 18.68 -9.73
C LYS A 343 -8.13 19.74 -10.55
N ALA A 344 -7.29 20.56 -9.91
CA ALA A 344 -6.49 21.58 -10.58
C ALA A 344 -5.17 21.02 -11.17
N GLY A 345 -4.82 19.77 -10.86
CA GLY A 345 -3.60 19.10 -11.30
C GLY A 345 -2.81 18.46 -10.17
N THR A 346 -1.63 17.97 -10.53
CA THR A 346 -0.68 17.30 -9.63
C THR A 346 0.44 18.25 -9.19
N PHE A 347 0.66 18.34 -7.89
CA PHE A 347 1.66 19.22 -7.28
C PHE A 347 2.68 18.40 -6.49
N VAL A 348 3.94 18.86 -6.50
CA VAL A 348 5.08 18.18 -5.85
C VAL A 348 5.78 19.18 -4.96
N LEU A 349 6.03 18.79 -3.71
CA LEU A 349 7.04 19.38 -2.85
C LEU A 349 8.26 18.46 -2.85
N THR A 350 9.42 19.07 -2.99
CA THR A 350 10.69 18.34 -2.98
C THR A 350 11.42 18.59 -1.67
N ASP A 351 12.08 17.58 -1.12
CA ASP A 351 13.13 17.80 -0.15
C ASP A 351 14.41 18.22 -0.88
N GLY A 352 14.97 19.36 -0.48
CA GLY A 352 16.07 20.02 -1.21
C GLY A 352 15.68 20.49 -2.62
N PHE A 353 16.70 20.71 -3.46
CA PHE A 353 16.55 21.19 -4.83
C PHE A 353 16.39 20.05 -5.83
N THR A 354 15.74 20.33 -6.96
CA THR A 354 15.89 19.50 -8.17
C THR A 354 17.25 19.74 -8.81
N ASP A 355 17.68 18.85 -9.70
CA ASP A 355 18.97 18.97 -10.39
C ASP A 355 19.12 20.31 -11.14
N ALA A 356 18.04 20.83 -11.72
CA ALA A 356 18.05 22.13 -12.39
C ALA A 356 18.29 23.27 -11.40
N GLU A 357 17.61 23.26 -10.25
CA GLU A 357 17.76 24.26 -9.20
C GLU A 357 19.12 24.16 -8.53
N ALA A 358 19.61 22.95 -8.28
CA ALA A 358 20.95 22.71 -7.75
C ALA A 358 22.03 23.25 -8.69
N LYS A 359 21.89 23.07 -10.01
CA LYS A 359 22.81 23.67 -11.00
C LYS A 359 22.81 25.19 -10.95
N VAL A 360 21.65 25.84 -10.78
CA VAL A 360 21.55 27.30 -10.63
C VAL A 360 22.27 27.75 -9.34
N ARG A 361 22.04 27.05 -8.23
CA ARG A 361 22.72 27.31 -6.96
C ARG A 361 24.24 27.17 -7.10
N ASP A 362 24.70 26.05 -7.66
CA ASP A 362 26.12 25.72 -7.79
C ASP A 362 26.84 26.63 -8.81
N ALA A 363 26.10 27.26 -9.73
CA ALA A 363 26.60 28.31 -10.61
C ALA A 363 26.76 29.68 -9.91
N GLY A 364 26.52 29.77 -8.61
CA GLY A 364 26.68 30.99 -7.81
C GLY A 364 25.39 31.80 -7.63
N PHE A 365 24.23 31.24 -7.95
CA PHE A 365 22.92 31.90 -7.86
C PHE A 365 21.97 31.19 -6.86
N PRO A 366 22.34 31.09 -5.57
CA PRO A 366 21.54 30.35 -4.58
C PRO A 366 20.15 30.96 -4.34
N ALA A 367 20.03 32.28 -4.38
CA ALA A 367 18.75 32.96 -4.16
C ALA A 367 17.76 32.70 -5.31
N GLU A 368 18.26 32.62 -6.54
CA GLU A 368 17.48 32.29 -7.72
C GLU A 368 17.00 30.83 -7.69
N ALA A 369 17.85 29.89 -7.25
CA ALA A 369 17.47 28.50 -7.05
C ALA A 369 16.33 28.36 -6.03
N GLU A 370 16.43 29.06 -4.90
CA GLU A 370 15.38 29.12 -3.88
C GLU A 370 14.08 29.74 -4.41
N ALA A 371 14.19 30.82 -5.19
CA ALA A 371 13.03 31.46 -5.82
C ALA A 371 12.34 30.52 -6.82
N CYS A 372 13.09 29.79 -7.65
CA CYS A 372 12.56 28.80 -8.58
C CYS A 372 11.80 27.68 -7.86
N LYS A 373 12.42 27.08 -6.83
CA LYS A 373 11.79 26.04 -6.00
C LYS A 373 10.50 26.57 -5.37
N SER A 374 10.61 27.73 -4.73
CA SER A 374 9.50 28.42 -4.06
C SER A 374 8.32 28.69 -4.99
N LEU A 375 8.57 29.16 -6.22
CA LEU A 375 7.51 29.45 -7.19
C LEU A 375 6.83 28.16 -7.69
N ARG A 376 7.60 27.10 -7.95
CA ARG A 376 7.04 25.79 -8.33
C ARG A 376 6.11 25.23 -7.25
N GLU A 377 6.51 25.37 -6.00
CA GLU A 377 5.86 24.74 -4.84
C GLU A 377 4.69 25.57 -4.29
N LEU A 378 4.52 26.83 -4.73
CA LEU A 378 3.50 27.76 -4.24
C LEU A 378 2.06 27.26 -4.38
N CYS A 379 1.77 26.52 -5.45
CA CYS A 379 0.43 26.02 -5.76
C CYS A 379 0.07 24.72 -5.03
N PHE A 380 0.98 24.16 -4.22
CA PHE A 380 0.71 22.93 -3.50
C PHE A 380 -0.52 23.07 -2.56
N PRO A 381 -1.40 22.05 -2.48
CA PRO A 381 -2.64 22.12 -1.69
C PRO A 381 -2.35 22.00 -0.18
N ILE A 382 -1.88 23.07 0.46
CA ILE A 382 -1.40 23.07 1.86
C ILE A 382 -2.37 22.52 2.92
N HIS A 383 -3.67 22.45 2.65
CA HIS A 383 -4.62 21.84 3.59
C HIS A 383 -4.37 20.34 3.80
N VAL A 384 -3.77 19.63 2.84
CA VAL A 384 -3.38 18.23 3.02
C VAL A 384 -2.22 18.09 4.02
N LEU A 385 -1.33 19.08 4.07
CA LEU A 385 -0.18 19.12 5.00
C LEU A 385 -0.59 19.52 6.42
N GLU A 386 -1.71 20.25 6.57
CA GLU A 386 -2.32 20.54 7.87
C GLU A 386 -2.53 19.26 8.68
N LYS A 387 -2.91 18.17 8.03
CA LYS A 387 -3.10 16.87 8.67
C LYS A 387 -1.77 16.23 9.10
N GLY A 388 -0.73 16.34 8.26
CA GLY A 388 0.61 15.88 8.59
C GLY A 388 1.23 16.61 9.78
N MET A 389 0.96 17.93 9.91
CA MET A 389 1.41 18.73 11.05
C MET A 389 0.81 18.28 12.40
N HIS A 390 -0.32 17.60 12.37
CA HIS A 390 -1.03 17.12 13.56
C HIS A 390 -1.09 15.59 13.64
N LEU A 391 -0.25 14.90 12.86
CA LEU A 391 -0.18 13.44 12.85
C LEU A 391 0.23 12.93 14.24
N ARG A 392 -0.47 11.88 14.69
CA ARG A 392 -0.12 11.12 15.89
C ARG A 392 0.11 9.67 15.52
N LEU A 393 1.37 9.26 15.48
CA LEU A 393 1.81 7.91 15.12
C LEU A 393 1.07 6.82 15.93
N GLN A 394 0.89 7.04 17.24
CA GLN A 394 0.23 6.08 18.12
C GLN A 394 -1.28 5.89 17.85
N GLU A 395 -1.90 6.80 17.11
CA GLU A 395 -3.31 6.73 16.71
C GLU A 395 -3.49 6.09 15.32
N ALA A 396 -2.38 5.75 14.64
CA ALA A 396 -2.41 5.20 13.31
C ALA A 396 -2.99 3.77 13.28
N GLN A 397 -3.64 3.44 12.17
CA GLN A 397 -4.45 2.24 12.00
C GLN A 397 -3.80 1.28 11.00
N ALA A 398 -4.06 -0.01 11.19
CA ALA A 398 -3.71 -1.08 10.27
C ALA A 398 -4.96 -1.86 9.85
N SER A 399 -4.89 -2.50 8.69
CA SER A 399 -5.89 -3.50 8.31
C SER A 399 -5.73 -4.79 9.13
N GLU A 400 -4.49 -5.12 9.49
CA GLU A 400 -4.15 -6.22 10.39
C GLU A 400 -3.64 -5.66 11.73
N GLU A 401 -4.32 -5.99 12.83
CA GLU A 401 -3.99 -5.44 14.15
C GLU A 401 -2.58 -5.86 14.64
N ALA A 402 -2.08 -7.01 14.17
CA ALA A 402 -0.71 -7.44 14.45
C ALA A 402 0.33 -6.43 13.95
N ASP A 403 0.17 -5.92 12.71
CA ASP A 403 1.05 -4.89 12.15
C ASP A 403 1.10 -3.65 13.04
N ARG A 404 -0.07 -3.19 13.51
CA ARG A 404 -0.16 -2.02 14.40
C ARG A 404 0.65 -2.25 15.68
N ARG A 405 0.51 -3.42 16.31
CA ARG A 405 1.26 -3.73 17.54
C ARG A 405 2.75 -3.83 17.27
N HIS A 406 3.16 -4.59 16.26
CA HIS A 406 4.56 -4.82 15.93
C HIS A 406 5.28 -3.53 15.59
N ILE A 407 4.68 -2.67 14.76
CA ILE A 407 5.26 -1.38 14.37
C ILE A 407 5.39 -0.44 15.56
N LEU A 408 4.31 -0.23 16.32
CA LEU A 408 4.33 0.71 17.44
C LEU A 408 5.31 0.26 18.53
N ASN A 409 5.37 -1.05 18.81
CA ASN A 409 6.36 -1.61 19.73
C ASN A 409 7.80 -1.50 19.22
N SER A 410 8.01 -1.67 17.90
CA SER A 410 9.31 -1.47 17.26
C SER A 410 9.78 -0.01 17.38
N VAL A 411 8.88 0.96 17.16
CA VAL A 411 9.18 2.40 17.30
C VAL A 411 9.67 2.76 18.70
N VAL A 412 9.11 2.13 19.74
CA VAL A 412 9.55 2.38 21.13
C VAL A 412 10.74 1.52 21.56
N GLY A 413 11.33 0.74 20.64
CA GLY A 413 12.55 -0.04 20.86
C GLY A 413 12.35 -1.36 21.60
N LYS A 414 11.15 -1.94 21.59
CA LYS A 414 10.92 -3.28 22.16
C LYS A 414 11.64 -4.37 21.35
N GLN A 415 12.02 -5.46 22.01
CA GLN A 415 12.65 -6.61 21.35
C GLN A 415 11.62 -7.45 20.60
N LEU A 416 12.09 -8.30 19.68
CA LEU A 416 11.24 -9.14 18.82
C LEU A 416 10.18 -9.95 19.60
N HIS A 417 10.58 -10.55 20.73
CA HIS A 417 9.68 -11.37 21.56
C HIS A 417 8.63 -10.57 22.34
N GLU A 418 8.69 -9.24 22.30
CA GLU A 418 7.79 -8.32 23.00
C GLU A 418 6.84 -7.58 22.05
N LEU A 419 6.99 -7.77 20.73
CA LEU A 419 6.25 -7.03 19.70
C LEU A 419 4.75 -7.31 19.70
N ASP A 420 4.32 -8.50 20.11
CA ASP A 420 2.90 -8.86 20.22
C ASP A 420 2.17 -8.17 21.39
N GLY A 421 2.91 -7.60 22.33
CA GLY A 421 2.34 -6.91 23.49
C GLY A 421 1.54 -5.68 23.11
N GLU A 422 0.68 -5.19 24.01
CA GLU A 422 -0.04 -3.94 23.74
C GLU A 422 0.96 -2.77 23.68
N PRO A 423 0.93 -1.94 22.62
CA PRO A 423 1.76 -0.75 22.56
C PRO A 423 1.41 0.24 23.67
N PRO A 424 2.40 0.97 24.21
CA PRO A 424 2.10 2.03 25.16
C PRO A 424 1.22 3.10 24.50
N LEU A 425 0.32 3.71 25.28
CA LEU A 425 -0.52 4.81 24.78
C LEU A 425 0.30 6.07 24.50
N GLU A 426 1.34 6.31 25.29
CA GLU A 426 2.25 7.44 25.15
C GLU A 426 3.69 6.95 25.37
N HIS A 427 4.63 7.53 24.62
CA HIS A 427 6.05 7.22 24.73
C HIS A 427 6.89 8.39 24.20
N ALA A 428 8.12 8.55 24.73
CA ALA A 428 9.03 9.61 24.31
C ALA A 428 9.33 9.55 22.80
N ASN A 429 9.57 8.35 22.27
CA ASN A 429 9.79 8.17 20.82
C ASN A 429 8.58 8.61 19.98
N TYR A 430 7.34 8.38 20.43
CA TYR A 430 6.18 8.90 19.69
C TYR A 430 6.14 10.43 19.71
N THR A 431 6.45 11.04 20.86
CA THR A 431 6.54 12.51 20.95
C THR A 431 7.59 13.06 19.99
N GLU A 432 8.77 12.43 19.94
CA GLU A 432 9.84 12.81 19.02
C GLU A 432 9.40 12.73 17.57
N VAL A 433 8.86 11.58 17.14
CA VAL A 433 8.47 11.35 15.75
C VAL A 433 7.37 12.30 15.32
N ASN A 434 6.33 12.46 16.13
CA ASN A 434 5.21 13.35 15.82
C ASN A 434 5.69 14.81 15.68
N ALA A 435 6.58 15.26 16.57
CA ALA A 435 7.13 16.61 16.53
C ALA A 435 7.98 16.84 15.27
N ARG A 436 8.90 15.91 14.97
CA ARG A 436 9.79 15.99 13.80
C ARG A 436 9.02 15.94 12.49
N LEU A 437 8.05 15.02 12.35
CA LEU A 437 7.18 14.97 11.17
C LEU A 437 6.35 16.26 11.04
N GLY A 438 5.78 16.73 12.15
CA GLY A 438 4.98 17.95 12.16
C GLY A 438 5.77 19.17 11.71
N SER A 439 6.99 19.35 12.25
CA SER A 439 7.93 20.40 11.85
C SER A 439 8.32 20.29 10.37
N ARG A 440 8.59 19.08 9.86
CA ARG A 440 8.94 18.86 8.45
C ARG A 440 7.83 19.31 7.50
N PHE A 441 6.57 18.98 7.80
CA PHE A 441 5.43 19.47 7.01
C PHE A 441 5.17 20.96 7.20
N ALA A 442 5.45 21.52 8.39
CA ALA A 442 5.36 22.94 8.65
C ALA A 442 6.37 23.74 7.81
N LEU A 443 7.61 23.27 7.71
CA LEU A 443 8.63 23.85 6.82
C LEU A 443 8.23 23.74 5.35
N ALA A 444 7.77 22.57 4.92
CA ALA A 444 7.34 22.32 3.54
C ALA A 444 6.18 23.24 3.10
N CYS A 445 5.26 23.57 4.02
CA CYS A 445 4.15 24.48 3.75
C CYS A 445 4.39 25.94 4.15
N PHE A 446 5.55 26.27 4.74
CA PHE A 446 5.82 27.56 5.39
C PHE A 446 5.54 28.74 4.45
N ARG A 447 6.22 28.77 3.29
CA ARG A 447 6.04 29.86 2.31
C ARG A 447 4.61 29.94 1.78
N PRO A 448 4.00 28.88 1.22
CA PRO A 448 2.62 28.96 0.76
C PRO A 448 1.64 29.38 1.86
N ALA A 449 1.86 28.96 3.10
CA ALA A 449 1.04 29.34 4.25
C ALA A 449 1.13 30.84 4.56
N ILE A 450 2.33 31.43 4.50
CA ILE A 450 2.53 32.88 4.65
C ILE A 450 1.87 33.64 3.50
N MET A 451 2.10 33.22 2.25
CA MET A 451 1.55 33.89 1.07
C MET A 451 0.01 33.91 1.07
N LYS A 452 -0.61 32.84 1.58
CA LYS A 452 -2.08 32.72 1.72
C LYS A 452 -2.62 33.30 3.04
N GLY A 453 -1.77 33.86 3.91
CA GLY A 453 -2.19 34.41 5.21
C GLY A 453 -2.76 33.38 6.18
N SER A 454 -2.35 32.11 6.06
CA SER A 454 -2.92 30.97 6.79
C SER A 454 -1.99 30.35 7.83
N ALA A 455 -0.73 30.79 7.92
CA ALA A 455 0.29 30.18 8.78
C ALA A 455 -0.10 30.10 10.27
N ARG A 456 -0.75 31.14 10.82
CA ARG A 456 -1.25 31.13 12.20
C ARG A 456 -2.37 30.11 12.40
N ARG A 457 -3.35 30.05 11.48
CA ARG A 457 -4.46 29.07 11.51
C ARG A 457 -3.94 27.64 11.46
N LEU A 458 -2.95 27.40 10.59
CA LEU A 458 -2.33 26.09 10.37
C LEU A 458 -1.42 25.65 11.53
N GLY A 459 -1.10 26.53 12.47
CA GLY A 459 -0.24 26.19 13.60
C GLY A 459 1.25 26.02 13.24
N VAL A 460 1.72 26.65 12.15
CA VAL A 460 3.09 26.49 11.63
C VAL A 460 4.14 26.75 12.72
N ALA A 461 4.05 27.88 13.43
CA ALA A 461 4.98 28.20 14.52
C ALA A 461 4.99 27.15 15.64
N ARG A 462 3.81 26.63 16.02
CA ARG A 462 3.69 25.60 17.06
C ARG A 462 4.33 24.29 16.62
N ALA A 463 4.16 23.90 15.35
CA ALA A 463 4.74 22.68 14.82
C ALA A 463 6.28 22.76 14.76
N LEU A 464 6.84 23.90 14.35
CA LEU A 464 8.29 24.14 14.37
C LEU A 464 8.84 24.10 15.81
N GLN A 465 8.16 24.79 16.74
CA GLN A 465 8.60 24.88 18.14
C GLN A 465 8.59 23.52 18.85
N ALA A 466 7.66 22.63 18.49
CA ALA A 466 7.54 21.31 19.10
C ALA A 466 8.76 20.41 18.80
N ASP A 467 9.44 20.63 17.68
CA ASP A 467 10.60 19.84 17.26
C ASP A 467 11.88 20.29 17.97
N ARG A 468 12.07 19.79 19.19
CA ARG A 468 13.26 20.03 20.01
C ARG A 468 14.53 19.36 19.46
N TRP A 469 14.42 18.56 18.39
CA TRP A 469 15.53 17.85 17.78
C TRP A 469 16.08 18.56 16.55
N GLN A 470 15.33 19.51 15.98
CA GLN A 470 15.78 20.35 14.87
C GLN A 470 17.05 21.13 15.26
N ARG A 471 18.14 20.91 14.50
CA ARG A 471 19.45 21.53 14.79
C ARG A 471 19.79 22.71 13.90
N GLU A 472 19.21 22.78 12.71
CA GLU A 472 19.52 23.79 11.72
C GLU A 472 18.25 24.36 11.13
N LEU A 473 18.12 25.67 11.04
CA LEU A 473 17.02 26.31 10.35
C LEU A 473 17.53 27.46 9.49
N VAL A 474 16.91 27.59 8.33
CA VAL A 474 17.19 28.63 7.36
C VAL A 474 15.88 29.34 7.03
N LEU A 475 15.88 30.66 7.16
CA LEU A 475 14.85 31.52 6.60
C LEU A 475 15.50 32.54 5.67
N ASP A 476 15.36 32.32 4.36
CA ASP A 476 15.72 33.30 3.35
C ASP A 476 14.46 33.94 2.77
N ILE A 477 14.22 35.18 3.20
CA ILE A 477 13.11 36.02 2.74
C ILE A 477 13.57 37.27 1.97
N ASP A 478 14.84 37.37 1.57
CA ASP A 478 15.41 38.50 0.82
C ASP A 478 14.63 38.82 -0.47
N LYS A 479 14.10 37.77 -1.12
CA LYS A 479 13.35 37.88 -2.38
C LYS A 479 11.83 37.80 -2.21
N TRP A 480 11.32 37.87 -0.99
CA TRP A 480 9.88 37.81 -0.75
C TRP A 480 9.26 39.21 -0.86
N PRO A 481 7.96 39.31 -1.22
CA PRO A 481 7.26 40.59 -1.21
C PRO A 481 7.35 41.25 0.18
N LYS A 482 7.68 42.55 0.22
CA LYS A 482 7.95 43.29 1.46
C LYS A 482 6.81 43.19 2.46
N GLU A 483 5.57 43.22 1.97
CA GLU A 483 4.34 43.09 2.75
C GLU A 483 4.15 41.70 3.40
N ARG A 484 4.91 40.68 3.00
CA ARG A 484 4.89 39.33 3.59
C ARG A 484 6.08 39.04 4.49
N GLN A 485 7.17 39.80 4.39
CA GLN A 485 8.39 39.56 5.18
C GLN A 485 8.13 39.70 6.68
N ALA A 486 7.35 40.69 7.11
CA ALA A 486 6.96 40.88 8.51
C ALA A 486 6.27 39.65 9.11
N THR A 487 5.23 39.16 8.46
CA THR A 487 4.49 37.99 8.93
C THR A 487 5.35 36.71 8.88
N ALA A 488 6.20 36.56 7.86
CA ALA A 488 7.14 35.44 7.78
C ALA A 488 8.08 35.43 8.98
N PHE A 489 8.72 36.57 9.26
CA PHE A 489 9.63 36.74 10.38
C PHE A 489 8.95 36.43 11.71
N GLU A 490 7.79 37.04 11.99
CA GLU A 490 7.05 36.80 13.24
C GLU A 490 6.71 35.32 13.46
N VAL A 491 6.17 34.64 12.44
CA VAL A 491 5.78 33.22 12.55
C VAL A 491 7.01 32.34 12.75
N PHE A 492 8.09 32.62 12.04
CA PHE A 492 9.32 31.85 12.12
C PHE A 492 10.00 32.02 13.49
N VAL A 493 10.16 33.27 13.95
CA VAL A 493 10.78 33.57 15.26
C VAL A 493 9.95 32.98 16.41
N ALA A 494 8.63 33.03 16.32
CA ALA A 494 7.74 32.39 17.30
C ALA A 494 7.86 30.85 17.29
N GLY A 495 8.36 30.27 16.20
CA GLY A 495 8.52 28.83 16.01
C GLY A 495 9.93 28.31 16.25
N LEU A 496 10.88 29.13 16.71
CA LEU A 496 12.26 28.67 16.94
C LEU A 496 12.30 27.53 17.97
N PRO A 497 12.86 26.36 17.62
CA PRO A 497 12.91 25.22 18.52
C PRO A 497 14.02 25.37 19.57
N GLU A 498 13.77 24.85 20.79
CA GLU A 498 14.72 24.95 21.92
C GLU A 498 16.06 24.24 21.65
N GLY A 499 16.09 23.26 20.74
CA GLY A 499 17.29 22.48 20.41
C GLY A 499 18.13 23.01 19.25
N LEU A 500 17.78 24.16 18.69
CA LEU A 500 18.43 24.73 17.50
C LEU A 500 19.89 25.11 17.77
N LYS A 501 20.81 24.67 16.91
CA LYS A 501 22.25 24.96 17.00
C LYS A 501 22.72 25.96 15.96
N HIS A 502 22.13 25.93 14.76
CA HIS A 502 22.53 26.77 13.64
C HIS A 502 21.31 27.49 13.08
N LEU A 503 21.41 28.81 12.94
CA LEU A 503 20.34 29.64 12.41
C LEU A 503 20.90 30.57 11.34
N MET A 504 20.35 30.51 10.13
CA MET A 504 20.58 31.50 9.09
C MET A 504 19.30 32.27 8.80
N LEU A 505 19.39 33.60 8.83
CA LEU A 505 18.31 34.50 8.46
C LEU A 505 18.79 35.49 7.38
N ALA A 506 18.00 35.69 6.34
CA ALA A 506 18.26 36.66 5.29
C ALA A 506 16.99 37.43 4.91
N TRP A 507 17.09 38.76 4.83
CA TRP A 507 15.98 39.65 4.50
C TRP A 507 16.48 40.89 3.75
N ARG A 508 15.53 41.60 3.13
CA ARG A 508 15.79 42.81 2.35
C ARG A 508 14.91 43.96 2.77
N GLU A 509 15.50 45.12 3.05
CA GLU A 509 14.78 46.40 3.22
C GLU A 509 13.56 46.29 4.17
N PHE A 510 13.65 45.41 5.17
CA PHE A 510 12.55 45.03 6.07
C PHE A 510 12.96 45.13 7.53
N ALA A 511 14.15 44.65 7.89
CA ALA A 511 14.54 44.55 9.29
C ALA A 511 14.87 45.93 9.89
N ALA A 512 14.43 46.13 11.12
CA ALA A 512 14.76 47.24 12.01
C ALA A 512 15.23 46.71 13.37
N ASP A 513 15.71 47.59 14.25
CA ASP A 513 16.16 47.24 15.61
C ASP A 513 15.10 46.43 16.38
N SER A 514 13.82 46.78 16.23
CA SER A 514 12.71 46.08 16.88
C SER A 514 12.60 44.59 16.47
N ASN A 515 12.96 44.26 15.23
CA ASN A 515 13.01 42.87 14.78
C ASN A 515 14.17 42.12 15.44
N LEU A 516 15.33 42.77 15.58
CA LEU A 516 16.51 42.17 16.21
C LEU A 516 16.29 41.95 17.71
N VAL A 517 15.65 42.89 18.40
CA VAL A 517 15.22 42.70 19.80
C VAL A 517 14.27 41.50 19.91
N ALA A 518 13.24 41.43 19.06
CA ALA A 518 12.29 40.32 19.06
C ALA A 518 12.94 38.96 18.76
N LEU A 519 13.95 38.94 17.88
CA LEU A 519 14.77 37.75 17.62
C LEU A 519 15.58 37.37 18.86
N ALA A 520 16.32 38.32 19.44
CA ALA A 520 17.20 38.11 20.58
C ALA A 520 16.45 37.51 21.79
N GLU A 521 15.23 37.99 22.06
CA GLU A 521 14.35 37.45 23.11
C GLU A 521 13.93 35.99 22.91
N ARG A 522 14.06 35.47 21.69
CA ARG A 522 13.61 34.12 21.29
C ARG A 522 14.74 33.18 20.88
N LEU A 523 15.98 33.66 20.82
CA LEU A 523 17.11 32.80 20.50
C LEU A 523 17.26 31.70 21.57
N PRO A 524 17.33 30.42 21.17
CA PRO A 524 17.49 29.34 22.12
C PRO A 524 18.91 29.35 22.71
N ILE A 525 19.02 28.99 23.98
CA ILE A 525 20.31 28.90 24.71
C ILE A 525 21.26 27.88 24.05
N SER A 526 20.71 26.92 23.29
CA SER A 526 21.49 25.90 22.59
C SER A 526 22.15 26.40 21.29
N LEU A 527 21.84 27.62 20.84
CA LEU A 527 22.35 28.18 19.59
C LEU A 527 23.86 28.38 19.64
N GLN A 528 24.54 27.88 18.61
CA GLN A 528 26.00 27.90 18.49
C GLN A 528 26.47 28.80 17.35
N GLN A 529 25.69 28.87 16.26
CA GLN A 529 25.99 29.74 15.13
C GLN A 529 24.74 30.51 14.70
N LEU A 530 24.91 31.82 14.53
CA LEU A 530 23.90 32.72 14.01
C LEU A 530 24.50 33.47 12.82
N LEU A 531 23.84 33.35 11.66
CA LEU A 531 24.19 34.07 10.45
C LEU A 531 23.04 34.99 10.05
N LEU A 532 23.29 36.30 10.05
CA LEU A 532 22.30 37.32 9.70
C LEU A 532 22.75 38.04 8.42
N LYS A 533 21.85 38.17 7.44
CA LYS A 533 22.09 38.92 6.19
C LYS A 533 21.09 40.08 6.08
N PHE A 534 21.62 41.30 6.14
CA PHE A 534 20.86 42.56 6.21
C PHE A 534 20.92 43.36 4.90
N ASN A 535 20.35 42.85 3.81
CA ASN A 535 20.47 43.54 2.53
C ASN A 535 19.60 44.81 2.54
N GLY A 536 20.20 45.99 2.43
CA GLY A 536 19.46 47.26 2.34
C GLY A 536 18.57 47.58 3.54
N CYS A 537 18.87 47.07 4.74
CA CYS A 537 18.10 47.35 5.95
C CYS A 537 18.61 48.64 6.61
N GLU A 538 18.07 49.78 6.19
CA GLU A 538 18.49 51.12 6.66
C GLU A 538 17.99 51.48 8.07
N GLU A 539 16.99 50.75 8.58
CA GLU A 539 16.38 50.99 9.90
C GLU A 539 17.09 50.23 11.05
N ILE A 540 18.24 49.63 10.77
CA ILE A 540 19.09 48.99 11.78
C ILE A 540 20.16 49.99 12.22
N SER A 541 20.19 50.29 13.50
CA SER A 541 21.15 51.19 14.14
C SER A 541 22.11 50.41 15.05
N ASP A 542 23.02 51.12 15.73
CA ASP A 542 23.91 50.53 16.75
C ASP A 542 23.15 49.88 17.92
N ALA A 543 21.86 50.18 18.09
CA ALA A 543 21.03 49.60 19.14
C ALA A 543 20.54 48.17 18.82
N GLY A 544 20.41 47.83 17.53
CA GLY A 544 20.06 46.49 17.06
C GLY A 544 21.29 45.61 16.90
#